data_AF-Q4SLQ2-F1
#
_entry.id   AF-Q4SLQ2-F1
#
_cell.length_a   1.000
_cell.length_b   1.000
_cell.length_c   1.000
_cell.angle_alpha   90.00
_cell.angle_beta   90.00
_cell.angle_gamma   90.00
#
_symmetry.space_group_name_H-M   'P 1'
#
loop_
_entity.id
_entity.type
_entity.pdbx_description
1 polymer ?
#
loop_
_entity_poly.entity_id
_entity_poly.type
_entity_poly.pdbx_seq_one_letter_code
_entity_poly.pdbx_strand_id
1 'polypeptide(L)'
;MAPLLLILLTLLVALLGGLYLLGVFRQRRPGEPPLDKGLIPWLGHVLEFRRNTWKFLDRMKQKHGDVFTIQLAGFYITFIQDPMSFGAFVKESRDKLDFRKFAAHLVYRVFGYITVEGDHESLNTSSNRHLKGDGLEVMTQAMMSSLQNLMLHNVGPCSDHMTWREDKLFAYCYNIVFRAGYLSLSGNEPFNSNISEEKAKEKDRAESEALYHEFRKYDQLFPRLAYGVLPPKKQREAKRE
;
A
#
# COMPACT_ATOMS: atom_id res chain seq x y z
N MET A 1 0.75 -12.95 -43.45
CA MET A 1 1.13 -12.47 -42.10
C MET A 1 1.75 -11.08 -42.14
N ALA A 2 2.86 -10.85 -42.88
CA ALA A 2 3.51 -9.54 -42.98
C ALA A 2 2.67 -8.37 -43.56
N PRO A 3 1.90 -8.51 -44.65
CA PRO A 3 1.16 -7.38 -45.22
C PRO A 3 -0.01 -6.93 -44.34
N LEU A 4 -0.64 -7.88 -43.64
CA LEU A 4 -1.76 -7.61 -42.75
C LEU A 4 -1.30 -6.87 -41.48
N LEU A 5 -0.10 -7.20 -40.97
CA LEU A 5 0.55 -6.47 -39.88
C LEU A 5 0.87 -5.02 -40.28
N LEU A 6 1.41 -4.81 -41.48
CA LEU A 6 1.73 -3.49 -42.01
C LEU A 6 0.49 -2.60 -42.14
N ILE A 7 -0.61 -3.14 -42.70
CA ILE A 7 -1.89 -2.43 -42.81
C ILE A 7 -2.45 -2.08 -41.43
N LEU A 8 -2.35 -2.99 -40.47
CA LEU A 8 -2.82 -2.73 -39.11
C LEU A 8 -2.00 -1.62 -38.42
N LEU A 9 -0.68 -1.61 -38.63
CA LEU A 9 0.22 -0.62 -38.05
C LEU A 9 -0.01 0.76 -38.65
N THR A 10 -0.22 0.86 -39.96
CA THR A 10 -0.53 2.13 -40.62
C THR A 10 -1.87 2.70 -40.18
N LEU A 11 -2.91 1.86 -40.06
CA LEU A 11 -4.21 2.24 -39.49
C LEU A 11 -4.07 2.75 -38.05
N LEU A 12 -3.26 2.06 -37.22
CA LEU A 12 -3.02 2.46 -35.84
C LEU A 12 -2.31 3.82 -35.76
N VAL A 13 -1.27 4.03 -36.58
CA VAL A 13 -0.54 5.31 -36.64
C VAL A 13 -1.45 6.44 -37.13
N ALA A 14 -2.27 6.19 -38.17
CA ALA A 14 -3.23 7.16 -38.68
C ALA A 14 -4.29 7.53 -37.62
N LEU A 15 -4.81 6.54 -36.89
CA LEU A 15 -5.76 6.75 -35.80
C LEU A 15 -5.14 7.57 -34.66
N LEU A 16 -3.95 7.18 -34.20
CA LEU A 16 -3.25 7.91 -33.13
C LEU A 16 -2.88 9.33 -33.54
N GLY A 17 -2.45 9.52 -34.79
CA GLY A 17 -2.20 10.84 -35.37
C GLY A 17 -3.46 11.69 -35.45
N GLY A 18 -4.57 11.11 -35.91
CA GLY A 18 -5.88 11.76 -35.93
C GLY A 18 -6.34 12.18 -34.54
N LEU A 19 -6.27 11.29 -33.55
CA LEU A 19 -6.60 11.58 -32.14
C LEU A 19 -5.69 12.67 -31.56
N TYR A 20 -4.43 12.73 -31.97
CA TYR A 20 -3.51 13.78 -31.56
C TYR A 20 -3.87 15.14 -32.12
N LEU A 21 -4.19 15.20 -33.42
CA LEU A 21 -4.62 16.44 -34.07
C LEU A 21 -5.96 16.94 -33.53
N LEU A 22 -6.87 16.03 -33.19
CA LEU A 22 -8.15 16.34 -32.53
C LEU A 22 -7.98 16.84 -31.08
N GLY A 23 -6.76 16.91 -30.56
CA GLY A 23 -6.48 17.42 -29.20
C GLY A 23 -6.98 16.48 -28.10
N VAL A 24 -7.27 15.22 -28.42
CA VAL A 24 -7.77 14.23 -27.45
C VAL A 24 -6.73 13.95 -26.36
N PHE A 25 -5.44 14.05 -26.69
CA PHE A 25 -4.37 13.96 -25.71
C PHE A 25 -4.15 15.29 -25.02
N ARG A 26 -4.10 15.27 -23.68
CA ARG A 26 -3.85 16.46 -22.85
C ARG A 26 -2.67 17.28 -23.39
N GLN A 27 -2.89 18.58 -23.49
CA GLN A 27 -1.87 19.58 -23.77
C GLN A 27 -1.68 20.46 -22.54
N ARG A 28 -0.45 20.96 -22.37
CA ARG A 28 -0.11 21.88 -21.29
C ARG A 28 -0.81 23.21 -21.51
N ARG A 29 -1.53 23.70 -20.51
CA ARG A 29 -2.15 25.03 -20.52
C ARG A 29 -1.20 26.10 -19.96
N PRO A 30 -1.41 27.39 -20.27
CA PRO A 30 -0.67 28.47 -19.63
C PRO A 30 -0.76 28.37 -18.10
N GLY A 31 0.37 28.49 -17.41
CA GLY A 31 0.45 28.37 -15.96
C GLY A 31 0.50 26.93 -15.41
N GLU A 32 0.28 25.90 -16.23
CA GLU A 32 0.49 24.52 -15.77
C GLU A 32 1.99 24.17 -15.68
N PRO A 33 2.37 23.24 -14.79
CA PRO A 33 3.72 22.67 -14.78
C PRO A 33 4.12 22.04 -16.13
N PRO A 34 5.42 21.85 -16.39
CA PRO A 34 5.90 21.07 -17.52
C PRO A 34 5.17 19.73 -17.63
N LEU A 35 4.71 19.35 -18.84
CA LEU A 35 3.97 18.11 -19.09
C LEU A 35 4.80 17.17 -19.96
N ASP A 36 5.16 16.00 -19.42
CA ASP A 36 5.87 14.94 -20.13
C ASP A 36 5.00 13.68 -20.28
N LYS A 37 4.52 13.44 -21.49
CA LYS A 37 3.60 12.34 -21.81
C LYS A 37 4.30 11.02 -22.08
N GLY A 38 5.63 11.02 -22.23
CA GLY A 38 6.37 9.86 -22.73
C GLY A 38 6.05 9.52 -24.19
N LEU A 39 6.63 8.41 -24.66
CA LEU A 39 6.55 8.00 -26.07
C LEU A 39 5.30 7.18 -26.40
N ILE A 40 4.75 6.46 -25.43
CA ILE A 40 3.64 5.53 -25.66
C ILE A 40 2.32 6.22 -25.27
N PRO A 41 1.40 6.47 -26.22
CA PRO A 41 0.11 7.09 -25.92
C PRO A 41 -0.65 6.32 -24.82
N TRP A 42 -1.35 7.05 -23.96
CA TRP A 42 -2.06 6.55 -22.78
C TRP A 42 -1.16 5.94 -21.69
N LEU A 43 -0.24 5.05 -22.04
CA LEU A 43 0.64 4.34 -21.11
C LEU A 43 1.67 5.28 -20.45
N GLY A 44 2.20 6.22 -21.22
CA GLY A 44 3.23 7.17 -20.82
C GLY A 44 4.49 6.49 -20.27
N HIS A 45 4.92 6.91 -19.09
CA HIS A 45 6.18 6.48 -18.47
C HIS A 45 6.05 5.29 -17.50
N VAL A 46 4.89 4.63 -17.43
CA VAL A 46 4.60 3.66 -16.36
C VAL A 46 5.58 2.49 -16.30
N LEU A 47 6.09 2.01 -17.43
CA LEU A 47 7.04 0.89 -17.47
C LEU A 47 8.37 1.26 -16.84
N GLU A 48 8.87 2.45 -17.16
CA GLU A 48 10.13 2.95 -16.62
C GLU A 48 10.00 3.34 -15.15
N PHE A 49 8.91 4.05 -14.83
CA PHE A 49 8.56 4.41 -13.46
C PHE A 49 8.52 3.17 -12.55
N ARG A 50 7.89 2.08 -13.01
CA ARG A 50 7.81 0.83 -12.25
C ARG A 50 9.16 0.11 -12.12
N ARG A 51 10.03 0.19 -13.14
CA ARG A 51 11.32 -0.51 -13.14
C ARG A 51 12.25 0.08 -12.08
N ASN A 52 12.31 1.40 -11.98
CA ASN A 52 13.09 2.09 -10.95
C ASN A 52 12.53 3.49 -10.73
N THR A 53 11.60 3.60 -9.78
CA THR A 53 10.93 4.87 -9.46
C THR A 53 11.90 5.98 -9.11
N TRP A 54 12.92 5.68 -8.30
CA TRP A 54 13.92 6.65 -7.86
C TRP A 54 14.71 7.24 -9.03
N LYS A 55 15.37 6.38 -9.83
CA LYS A 55 16.16 6.83 -10.99
C LYS A 55 15.31 7.59 -12.00
N PHE A 56 14.07 7.15 -12.20
CA PHE A 56 13.13 7.82 -13.08
C PHE A 56 12.81 9.24 -12.59
N LEU A 57 12.48 9.40 -11.30
CA LEU A 57 12.12 10.69 -10.71
C LEU A 57 13.30 11.65 -10.64
N ASP A 58 14.50 11.17 -10.32
CA ASP A 58 15.74 11.97 -10.31
C ASP A 58 16.03 12.54 -11.70
N ARG A 59 15.95 11.71 -12.75
CA ARG A 59 16.10 12.19 -14.13
C ARG A 59 15.01 13.19 -14.52
N MET A 60 13.75 12.95 -14.14
CA MET A 60 12.67 13.89 -14.45
C MET A 60 12.84 15.23 -13.73
N LYS A 61 13.35 15.20 -12.50
CA LYS A 61 13.74 16.39 -11.75
C LYS A 61 14.83 17.18 -12.48
N GLN A 62 15.90 16.50 -12.90
CA GLN A 62 16.99 17.12 -13.66
C GLN A 62 16.50 17.73 -14.99
N LYS A 63 15.50 17.11 -15.62
CA LYS A 63 14.96 17.56 -16.91
C LYS A 63 13.96 18.71 -16.78
N HIS A 64 13.08 18.69 -15.78
CA HIS A 64 11.90 19.56 -15.71
C HIS A 64 11.86 20.46 -14.46
N GLY A 65 12.82 20.32 -13.54
CA GLY A 65 12.88 21.04 -12.27
C GLY A 65 12.09 20.35 -11.16
N ASP A 66 11.80 21.08 -10.08
CA ASP A 66 11.17 20.54 -8.88
C ASP A 66 9.66 20.26 -9.02
N VAL A 67 9.01 20.83 -10.03
CA VAL A 67 7.56 20.65 -10.25
C VAL A 67 7.31 20.28 -11.70
N PHE A 68 6.73 19.09 -11.92
CA PHE A 68 6.47 18.59 -13.27
C PHE A 68 5.32 17.59 -13.28
N THR A 69 4.65 17.47 -14.43
CA THR A 69 3.54 16.55 -14.66
C THR A 69 3.97 15.45 -15.62
N ILE A 70 3.71 14.20 -15.26
CA ILE A 70 3.96 13.04 -16.13
C ILE A 70 2.69 12.24 -16.39
N GLN A 71 2.64 11.55 -17.52
CA GLN A 71 1.59 10.57 -17.80
C GLN A 71 2.01 9.17 -17.34
N LEU A 72 1.19 8.52 -16.50
CA LEU A 72 1.35 7.15 -16.05
C LEU A 72 0.03 6.38 -16.20
N ALA A 73 -0.05 5.45 -17.16
CA ALA A 73 -1.19 4.55 -17.38
C ALA A 73 -2.56 5.27 -17.38
N GLY A 74 -2.67 6.33 -18.19
CA GLY A 74 -3.88 7.13 -18.34
C GLY A 74 -4.02 8.27 -17.35
N PHE A 75 -3.29 8.25 -16.23
CA PHE A 75 -3.29 9.32 -15.24
C PHE A 75 -2.23 10.37 -15.56
N TYR A 76 -2.53 11.63 -15.25
CA TYR A 76 -1.56 12.72 -15.27
C TYR A 76 -1.23 13.11 -13.83
N ILE A 77 -0.01 12.81 -13.40
CA ILE A 77 0.43 13.00 -12.02
C ILE A 77 1.45 14.13 -11.98
N THR A 78 1.16 15.16 -11.19
CA THR A 78 2.07 16.26 -10.91
C THR A 78 2.92 15.92 -9.69
N PHE A 79 4.23 15.84 -9.88
CA PHE A 79 5.21 15.69 -8.82
C PHE A 79 5.63 17.06 -8.33
N ILE A 80 5.68 17.21 -7.00
CA ILE A 80 6.25 18.36 -6.30
C ILE A 80 7.42 17.78 -5.50
N GLN A 81 8.64 18.22 -5.78
CA GLN A 81 9.86 17.71 -5.16
C GLN A 81 10.62 18.78 -4.36
N ASP A 82 10.16 20.03 -4.38
CA ASP A 82 10.66 21.11 -3.52
C ASP A 82 10.09 20.95 -2.10
N PRO A 83 10.93 20.68 -1.08
CA PRO A 83 10.49 20.55 0.30
C PRO A 83 9.82 21.82 0.85
N MET A 84 10.21 23.00 0.37
CA MET A 84 9.67 24.28 0.86
C MET A 84 8.22 24.49 0.43
N SER A 85 7.82 23.90 -0.68
CA SER A 85 6.45 23.95 -1.21
C SER A 85 5.46 23.01 -0.49
N PHE A 86 5.94 22.01 0.27
CA PHE A 86 5.07 20.99 0.86
C PHE A 86 4.08 21.54 1.89
N GLY A 87 4.51 22.52 2.69
CA GLY A 87 3.67 23.09 3.73
C GLY A 87 2.40 23.75 3.19
N ALA A 88 2.50 24.42 2.04
CA ALA A 88 1.35 25.02 1.36
C ALA A 88 0.40 23.94 0.82
N PHE A 89 0.96 22.89 0.19
CA PHE A 89 0.18 21.82 -0.43
C PHE A 89 -0.58 20.97 0.59
N VAL A 90 0.06 20.58 1.70
CA VAL A 90 -0.55 19.70 2.72
C VAL A 90 -1.66 20.40 3.50
N LYS A 91 -1.62 21.74 3.59
CA LYS A 91 -2.60 22.55 4.32
C LYS A 91 -3.78 23.02 3.45
N GLU A 92 -3.75 22.75 2.14
CA GLU A 92 -4.79 23.21 1.24
C GLU A 92 -6.16 22.59 1.60
N SER A 93 -7.25 23.31 1.29
CA SER A 93 -8.59 22.81 1.58
C SER A 93 -8.90 21.54 0.77
N ARG A 94 -9.72 20.68 1.37
CA ARG A 94 -10.17 19.43 0.76
C ARG A 94 -10.98 19.66 -0.52
N ASP A 95 -11.61 20.82 -0.67
CA ASP A 95 -12.35 21.20 -1.88
C ASP A 95 -11.43 21.34 -3.11
N LYS A 96 -10.13 21.61 -2.87
CA LYS A 96 -9.11 21.71 -3.92
C LYS A 96 -8.27 20.45 -4.03
N LEU A 97 -7.86 19.87 -2.90
CA LEU A 97 -7.01 18.68 -2.85
C LEU A 97 -7.62 17.61 -1.95
N ASP A 98 -8.24 16.58 -2.55
CA ASP A 98 -8.91 15.50 -1.82
C ASP A 98 -8.21 14.15 -2.01
N PHE A 99 -7.59 13.66 -0.94
CA PHE A 99 -6.96 12.33 -0.91
C PHE A 99 -7.97 11.18 -0.78
N ARG A 100 -9.20 11.45 -0.31
CA ARG A 100 -10.20 10.38 -0.01
C ARG A 100 -10.60 9.61 -1.26
N LYS A 101 -10.76 10.28 -2.39
CA LYS A 101 -11.09 9.64 -3.68
C LYS A 101 -10.02 8.64 -4.11
N PHE A 102 -8.75 9.00 -3.94
CA PHE A 102 -7.63 8.10 -4.23
C PHE A 102 -7.61 6.91 -3.25
N ALA A 103 -7.75 7.18 -1.94
CA ALA A 103 -7.78 6.15 -0.92
C ALA A 103 -8.92 5.14 -1.14
N ALA A 104 -10.14 5.60 -1.42
CA ALA A 104 -11.29 4.74 -1.71
C ALA A 104 -11.04 3.84 -2.94
N HIS A 105 -10.49 4.39 -4.02
CA HIS A 105 -10.16 3.62 -5.22
C HIS A 105 -9.07 2.56 -4.95
N LEU A 106 -8.06 2.91 -4.14
CA LEU A 106 -7.00 1.98 -3.74
C LEU A 106 -7.56 0.85 -2.85
N VAL A 107 -8.35 1.20 -1.85
CA VAL A 107 -8.96 0.24 -0.91
C VAL A 107 -9.89 -0.72 -1.65
N TYR A 108 -10.75 -0.22 -2.54
CA TYR A 108 -11.59 -1.07 -3.38
C TYR A 108 -10.77 -1.99 -4.28
N ARG A 109 -9.72 -1.48 -4.91
CA ARG A 109 -8.88 -2.28 -5.80
C ARG A 109 -8.14 -3.40 -5.08
N VAL A 110 -7.61 -3.09 -3.90
CA VAL A 110 -6.76 -4.00 -3.14
C VAL A 110 -7.61 -4.98 -2.33
N PHE A 111 -8.55 -4.48 -1.54
CA PHE A 111 -9.34 -5.26 -0.59
C PHE A 111 -10.76 -5.59 -1.05
N GLY A 112 -11.19 -5.09 -2.22
CA GLY A 112 -12.58 -5.26 -2.68
C GLY A 112 -13.62 -4.50 -1.87
N TYR A 113 -13.18 -3.66 -0.92
CA TYR A 113 -14.07 -2.95 0.00
C TYR A 113 -14.65 -1.69 -0.65
N ILE A 114 -15.98 -1.57 -0.61
CA ILE A 114 -16.70 -0.39 -1.09
C ILE A 114 -16.94 0.52 0.11
N THR A 115 -16.36 1.72 0.08
CA THR A 115 -16.53 2.73 1.14
C THR A 115 -17.99 3.19 1.21
N VAL A 116 -18.56 3.20 2.41
CA VAL A 116 -19.88 3.72 2.74
C VAL A 116 -19.75 5.18 3.19
N GLU A 117 -20.82 5.96 3.02
CA GLU A 117 -20.89 7.34 3.47
C GLU A 117 -20.66 7.42 5.00
N GLY A 118 -19.70 8.23 5.43
CA GLY A 118 -19.32 8.36 6.85
C GLY A 118 -18.12 7.52 7.29
N ASP A 119 -17.66 6.52 6.51
CA ASP A 119 -16.53 5.65 6.90
C ASP A 119 -15.25 6.43 7.22
N HIS A 120 -14.93 7.44 6.42
CA HIS A 120 -13.73 8.25 6.66
C HIS A 120 -13.80 9.04 7.97
N GLU A 121 -14.99 9.49 8.37
CA GLU A 121 -15.18 10.26 9.59
C GLU A 121 -15.19 9.35 10.82
N SER A 122 -15.84 8.19 10.72
CA SER A 122 -15.83 7.16 11.76
C SER A 122 -14.41 6.62 11.99
N LEU A 123 -13.65 6.32 10.93
CA LEU A 123 -12.25 5.91 11.01
C LEU A 123 -11.37 6.99 11.62
N ASN A 124 -11.54 8.25 11.23
CA ASN A 124 -10.75 9.34 11.80
C ASN A 124 -11.09 9.58 13.28
N THR A 125 -12.35 9.48 13.66
CA THR A 125 -12.80 9.62 15.05
C THR A 125 -12.26 8.47 15.91
N SER A 126 -12.39 7.22 15.44
CA SER A 126 -11.86 6.04 16.13
C SER A 126 -10.33 6.11 16.26
N SER A 127 -9.63 6.46 15.18
CA SER A 127 -8.17 6.63 15.18
C SER A 127 -7.70 7.70 16.17
N ASN A 128 -8.33 8.88 16.19
CA ASN A 128 -7.96 9.92 17.16
C ASN A 128 -8.30 9.53 18.60
N ARG A 129 -9.32 8.70 18.83
CA ARG A 129 -9.70 8.23 20.16
C ARG A 129 -8.74 7.17 20.71
N HIS A 130 -8.30 6.23 19.88
CA HIS A 130 -7.57 5.04 20.34
C HIS A 130 -6.08 5.06 20.01
N LEU A 131 -5.63 5.83 19.02
CA LEU A 131 -4.23 5.88 18.59
C LEU A 131 -3.52 7.18 19.00
N LYS A 132 -4.12 7.96 19.92
CA LYS A 132 -3.54 9.18 20.50
C LYS A 132 -3.94 9.33 21.97
N GLY A 133 -3.19 10.15 22.71
CA GLY A 133 -3.47 10.47 24.11
C GLY A 133 -3.62 9.20 24.96
N ASP A 134 -4.59 9.21 25.87
CA ASP A 134 -4.85 8.12 26.82
C ASP A 134 -5.17 6.79 26.12
N GLY A 135 -5.84 6.82 24.97
CA GLY A 135 -6.14 5.59 24.21
C GLY A 135 -4.87 4.88 23.72
N LEU A 136 -3.84 5.65 23.35
CA LEU A 136 -2.56 5.09 22.93
C LEU A 136 -1.81 4.42 24.08
N GLU A 137 -1.99 4.89 25.31
CA GLU A 137 -1.37 4.27 26.49
C GLU A 137 -1.85 2.83 26.67
N VAL A 138 -3.17 2.62 26.60
CA VAL A 138 -3.78 1.28 26.66
C VAL A 138 -3.26 0.39 25.53
N MET A 139 -3.20 0.91 24.30
CA MET A 139 -2.65 0.18 23.16
C MET A 139 -1.17 -0.18 23.33
N THR A 140 -0.39 0.71 23.95
CA THR A 140 1.04 0.48 24.22
C THR A 140 1.22 -0.64 25.25
N GLN A 141 0.40 -0.67 26.29
CA GLN A 141 0.40 -1.74 27.29
C GLN A 141 0.01 -3.08 26.68
N ALA A 142 -1.05 -3.12 25.86
CA ALA A 142 -1.48 -4.31 25.14
C ALA A 142 -0.38 -4.85 24.20
N MET A 143 0.30 -3.95 23.48
CA MET A 143 1.43 -4.30 22.61
C MET A 143 2.61 -4.88 23.40
N MET A 144 2.95 -4.28 24.55
CA MET A 144 4.04 -4.78 25.39
C MET A 144 3.73 -6.19 25.93
N SER A 145 2.51 -6.40 26.43
CA SER A 145 2.06 -7.72 26.91
C SER A 145 2.11 -8.78 25.79
N SER A 146 1.63 -8.43 24.60
CA SER A 146 1.66 -9.32 23.43
C SER A 146 3.09 -9.65 22.99
N LEU A 147 4.00 -8.66 22.99
CA LEU A 147 5.41 -8.88 22.71
C LEU A 147 6.07 -9.82 23.72
N GLN A 148 5.79 -9.63 25.02
CA GLN A 148 6.30 -10.52 26.07
C GLN A 148 5.77 -11.94 25.90
N ASN A 149 4.47 -12.11 25.63
CA ASN A 149 3.87 -13.41 25.36
C ASN A 149 4.55 -14.12 24.17
N LEU A 150 4.82 -13.39 23.08
CA LEU A 150 5.39 -13.97 21.87
C LEU A 150 6.89 -14.25 22.00
N MET A 151 7.66 -13.34 22.58
CA MET A 151 9.12 -13.42 22.61
C MET A 151 9.66 -14.23 23.79
N LEU A 152 8.97 -14.22 24.94
CA LEU A 152 9.50 -14.77 26.20
C LEU A 152 8.88 -16.11 26.61
N HIS A 153 7.90 -16.65 25.88
CA HIS A 153 7.22 -17.91 26.28
C HIS A 153 8.16 -19.12 26.40
N ASN A 154 9.26 -19.14 25.64
CA ASN A 154 10.25 -20.22 25.71
C ASN A 154 11.39 -19.91 26.69
N VAL A 155 11.39 -18.73 27.32
CA VAL A 155 12.41 -18.27 28.26
C VAL A 155 11.92 -18.54 29.68
N GLY A 156 11.82 -19.82 30.04
CA GLY A 156 11.48 -20.26 31.38
C GLY A 156 12.68 -20.18 32.35
N PRO A 157 12.44 -20.07 33.67
CA PRO A 157 13.51 -19.95 34.68
C PRO A 157 14.39 -21.20 34.86
N CYS A 158 14.00 -22.36 34.30
CA CYS A 158 14.65 -23.67 34.52
C CYS A 158 14.96 -24.42 33.21
N SER A 159 15.53 -23.76 32.21
CA SER A 159 16.10 -24.47 31.06
C SER A 159 17.62 -24.28 31.01
N ASP A 160 18.36 -25.25 31.56
CA ASP A 160 19.83 -25.36 31.44
C ASP A 160 20.32 -25.52 29.98
N HIS A 161 19.40 -25.52 29.00
CA HIS A 161 19.66 -25.66 27.59
C HIS A 161 18.90 -24.60 26.78
N MET A 162 19.32 -23.33 26.89
CA MET A 162 18.98 -22.31 25.90
C MET A 162 19.71 -22.64 24.59
N THR A 163 19.03 -23.34 23.68
CA THR A 163 19.56 -23.64 22.35
C THR A 163 19.46 -22.40 21.47
N TRP A 164 20.58 -21.95 20.92
CA TRP A 164 20.59 -20.91 19.90
C TRP A 164 19.67 -21.28 18.74
N ARG A 165 18.79 -20.35 18.35
CA ARG A 165 17.91 -20.47 17.19
C ARG A 165 18.44 -19.56 16.08
N GLU A 166 18.66 -20.13 14.91
CA GLU A 166 19.00 -19.37 13.71
C GLU A 166 17.72 -19.03 12.92
N ASP A 167 17.57 -17.77 12.53
CA ASP A 167 16.45 -17.30 11.70
C ASP A 167 16.85 -16.04 10.90
N LYS A 168 16.07 -15.71 9.86
CA LYS A 168 16.24 -14.49 9.07
C LYS A 168 15.65 -13.30 9.83
N LEU A 169 16.49 -12.31 10.15
CA LEU A 169 16.10 -11.13 10.94
C LEU A 169 14.78 -10.48 10.49
N PHE A 170 14.62 -10.23 9.19
CA PHE A 170 13.38 -9.60 8.69
C PHE A 170 12.14 -10.50 8.87
N ALA A 171 12.27 -11.81 8.65
CA ALA A 171 11.16 -12.75 8.83
C ALA A 171 10.75 -12.81 10.30
N TYR A 172 11.73 -12.89 11.19
CA TYR A 172 11.54 -12.88 12.64
C TYR A 172 10.85 -11.59 13.11
N CYS A 173 11.40 -10.42 12.77
CA CYS A 173 10.81 -9.13 13.16
C CYS A 173 9.39 -8.95 12.62
N TYR A 174 9.14 -9.33 11.36
CA TYR A 174 7.80 -9.19 10.76
C TYR A 174 6.81 -10.13 11.46
N ASN A 175 7.17 -11.39 11.69
CA ASN A 175 6.32 -12.34 12.42
C ASN A 175 5.93 -11.77 13.80
N ILE A 176 6.91 -11.37 14.61
CA ILE A 176 6.67 -10.90 15.98
C ILE A 176 5.83 -9.61 15.99
N VAL A 177 6.21 -8.59 15.21
CA VAL A 177 5.51 -7.31 15.21
C VAL A 177 4.09 -7.44 14.66
N PHE A 178 3.88 -8.24 13.61
CA PHE A 178 2.55 -8.49 13.06
C PHE A 178 1.64 -9.16 14.09
N ARG A 179 2.10 -10.25 14.71
CA ARG A 179 1.30 -11.02 15.66
C ARG A 179 1.00 -10.20 16.92
N ALA A 180 1.98 -9.48 17.44
CA ALA A 180 1.78 -8.61 18.59
C ALA A 180 0.78 -7.49 18.27
N GLY A 181 0.91 -6.85 17.10
CA GLY A 181 -0.02 -5.82 16.65
C GLY A 181 -1.44 -6.34 16.44
N TYR A 182 -1.58 -7.55 15.87
CA TYR A 182 -2.87 -8.21 15.68
C TYR A 182 -3.58 -8.47 17.02
N LEU A 183 -2.90 -9.08 17.99
CA LEU A 183 -3.46 -9.37 19.31
C LEU A 183 -3.81 -8.07 20.05
N SER A 184 -2.98 -7.03 19.93
CA SER A 184 -3.24 -5.74 20.57
C SER A 184 -4.47 -5.03 20.01
N LEU A 185 -4.73 -5.15 18.71
CA LEU A 185 -5.84 -4.49 18.03
C LEU A 185 -7.14 -5.31 18.08
N SER A 186 -7.03 -6.64 18.00
CA SER A 186 -8.18 -7.55 17.87
C SER A 186 -8.57 -8.20 19.19
N GLY A 187 -7.73 -8.05 20.22
CA GLY A 187 -7.89 -8.69 21.51
C GLY A 187 -7.21 -10.06 21.60
N ASN A 188 -7.22 -10.59 22.81
CA ASN A 188 -6.64 -11.87 23.20
C ASN A 188 -7.74 -12.85 23.57
N GLU A 189 -7.45 -14.15 23.50
CA GLU A 189 -8.34 -15.18 23.99
C GLU A 189 -8.65 -14.97 25.48
N PRO A 190 -9.95 -14.94 25.88
CA PRO A 190 -10.31 -14.80 27.27
C PRO A 190 -9.97 -16.08 28.06
N PHE A 191 -9.36 -15.92 29.23
CA PHE A 191 -9.21 -17.00 30.21
C PHE A 191 -10.32 -16.92 31.26
N ASN A 192 -10.70 -18.06 31.83
CA ASN A 192 -11.74 -18.17 32.85
C ASN A 192 -11.46 -19.37 33.78
N SER A 193 -12.42 -19.76 34.63
CA SER A 193 -12.25 -20.91 35.53
C SER A 193 -11.91 -22.23 34.83
N ASN A 194 -12.23 -22.36 33.53
CA ASN A 194 -12.06 -23.59 32.75
C ASN A 194 -10.82 -23.56 31.86
N ILE A 195 -10.31 -22.37 31.51
CA ILE A 195 -9.16 -22.17 30.62
C ILE A 195 -8.09 -21.40 31.39
N SER A 196 -6.93 -22.04 31.63
CA SER A 196 -5.80 -21.35 32.24
C SER A 196 -5.24 -20.26 31.35
N GLU A 197 -4.68 -19.22 31.95
CA GLU A 197 -4.06 -18.09 31.26
C GLU A 197 -3.00 -18.57 30.23
N GLU A 198 -2.19 -19.57 30.57
CA GLU A 198 -1.20 -20.13 29.64
C GLU A 198 -1.81 -20.85 28.45
N LYS A 199 -2.96 -21.52 28.60
CA LYS A 199 -3.66 -22.15 27.48
C LYS A 199 -4.28 -21.10 26.55
N ALA A 200 -4.81 -20.00 27.10
CA ALA A 200 -5.30 -18.88 26.31
C ALA A 200 -4.15 -18.24 25.50
N LYS A 201 -3.01 -17.98 26.16
CA LYS A 201 -1.80 -17.48 25.48
C LYS A 201 -1.26 -18.42 24.42
N GLU A 202 -1.31 -19.74 24.65
CA GLU A 202 -0.89 -20.74 23.65
C GLU A 202 -1.80 -20.71 22.42
N LYS A 203 -3.11 -20.58 22.62
CA LYS A 203 -4.08 -20.43 21.53
C LYS A 203 -3.83 -19.13 20.74
N ASP A 204 -3.65 -18.00 21.42
CA ASP A 204 -3.27 -16.72 20.78
C ASP A 204 -2.00 -16.86 19.93
N ARG A 205 -0.98 -17.56 20.44
CA ARG A 205 0.27 -17.82 19.71
C ARG A 205 0.00 -18.64 18.45
N ALA A 206 -0.77 -19.72 18.54
CA ALA A 206 -1.06 -20.58 17.40
C ALA A 206 -1.90 -19.88 16.32
N GLU A 207 -2.97 -19.18 16.71
CA GLU A 207 -3.87 -18.50 15.78
C GLU A 207 -3.19 -17.32 15.08
N SER A 208 -2.44 -16.51 15.83
CA SER A 208 -1.70 -15.39 15.26
C SER A 208 -0.60 -15.84 14.29
N GLU A 209 0.04 -16.99 14.53
CA GLU A 209 1.02 -17.58 13.61
C GLU A 209 0.35 -18.04 12.31
N ALA A 210 -0.78 -18.75 12.40
CA ALA A 210 -1.53 -19.18 11.23
C ALA A 210 -1.99 -17.97 10.40
N LEU A 211 -2.54 -16.94 11.04
CA LEU A 211 -2.97 -15.71 10.39
C LEU A 211 -1.79 -14.97 9.73
N TYR A 212 -0.63 -14.90 10.38
CA TYR A 212 0.57 -14.30 9.80
C TYR A 212 0.94 -14.97 8.47
N HIS A 213 0.89 -16.30 8.41
CA HIS A 213 1.21 -17.02 7.19
C HIS A 213 0.24 -16.74 6.05
N GLU A 214 -1.07 -16.65 6.32
CA GLU A 214 -2.06 -16.25 5.32
C GLU A 214 -1.85 -14.79 4.88
N PHE A 215 -1.70 -13.87 5.83
CA PHE A 215 -1.44 -12.46 5.55
C PHE A 215 -0.18 -12.27 4.67
N ARG A 216 0.88 -13.04 4.91
CA ARG A 216 2.12 -12.95 4.11
C ARG A 216 1.93 -13.38 2.66
N LYS A 217 1.00 -14.29 2.35
CA LYS A 217 0.66 -14.63 0.95
C LYS A 217 0.04 -13.41 0.25
N TYR A 218 -0.90 -12.76 0.93
CA TYR A 218 -1.58 -11.56 0.43
C TYR A 218 -0.63 -10.36 0.28
N ASP A 219 0.16 -10.04 1.32
CA ASP A 219 1.08 -8.89 1.35
C ASP A 219 2.11 -8.92 0.21
N GLN A 220 2.60 -10.11 -0.16
CA GLN A 220 3.51 -10.27 -1.32
C GLN A 220 2.88 -9.86 -2.66
N LEU A 221 1.55 -9.89 -2.76
CA LEU A 221 0.78 -9.49 -3.94
C LEU A 221 0.37 -8.02 -3.89
N PHE A 222 0.45 -7.35 -2.74
CA PHE A 222 -0.05 -5.99 -2.52
C PHE A 222 0.45 -4.97 -3.55
N PRO A 223 1.76 -4.90 -3.91
CA PRO A 223 2.20 -3.95 -4.93
C PRO A 223 1.50 -4.20 -6.28
N ARG A 224 1.27 -5.46 -6.64
CA ARG A 224 0.61 -5.81 -7.91
C ARG A 224 -0.89 -5.53 -7.88
N LEU A 225 -1.54 -5.70 -6.73
CA LEU A 225 -2.93 -5.29 -6.49
C LEU A 225 -3.06 -3.77 -6.66
N ALA A 226 -2.23 -2.98 -5.97
CA ALA A 226 -2.26 -1.53 -6.02
C ALA A 226 -2.07 -0.98 -7.45
N TYR A 227 -1.10 -1.52 -8.20
CA TYR A 227 -0.87 -1.12 -9.60
C TYR A 227 -1.89 -1.70 -10.61
N GLY A 228 -2.77 -2.62 -10.20
CA GLY A 228 -3.80 -3.20 -11.06
C GLY A 228 -3.26 -4.15 -12.15
N VAL A 229 -2.09 -4.77 -11.94
CA VAL A 229 -1.39 -5.59 -12.96
C VAL A 229 -1.32 -7.07 -12.57
N LEU A 230 -2.32 -7.57 -11.86
CA LEU A 230 -2.37 -9.00 -11.52
C LEU A 230 -2.86 -9.84 -12.69
N PRO A 231 -2.13 -10.91 -13.06
CA PRO A 231 -2.64 -11.92 -13.97
C PRO A 231 -3.97 -12.50 -13.44
N PRO A 232 -4.94 -12.84 -14.30
CA PRO A 232 -6.28 -13.28 -13.90
C PRO A 232 -6.30 -14.44 -12.88
N LYS A 233 -5.31 -15.34 -12.94
CA LYS A 233 -5.17 -16.47 -12.02
C LYS A 233 -4.90 -16.02 -10.57
N LYS A 234 -4.01 -15.03 -10.39
CA LYS A 234 -3.65 -14.48 -9.07
C LYS A 234 -4.70 -13.51 -8.52
N GLN A 235 -5.53 -12.92 -9.38
CA GLN A 235 -6.72 -12.18 -8.95
C GLN A 235 -7.77 -13.09 -8.30
N ARG A 236 -7.87 -14.37 -8.72
CA ARG A 236 -8.78 -15.34 -8.11
C ARG A 236 -8.29 -15.84 -6.76
N GLU A 237 -6.97 -15.98 -6.59
CA GLU A 237 -6.35 -16.34 -5.31
C GLU A 237 -6.57 -15.19 -4.29
N ALA A 238 -6.30 -13.94 -4.67
CA ALA A 238 -6.50 -12.77 -3.79
C ALA A 238 -7.97 -12.37 -3.52
N LYS A 239 -8.94 -13.00 -4.20
CA LYS A 239 -10.40 -12.78 -3.98
C LYS A 239 -11.07 -13.94 -3.24
N ARG A 240 -10.34 -15.03 -2.99
CA ARG A 240 -10.83 -16.24 -2.29
C ARG A 240 -10.41 -16.26 -0.82
N GLU A 241 -9.49 -15.38 -0.45
CA GLU A 241 -9.12 -15.01 0.93
C GLU A 241 -9.94 -13.77 1.31
#